data_AF-A0A933J4L7-F1
#
_entry.id   AF-A0A933J4L7-F1
#
_cell.length_a   1.000
_cell.length_b   1.000
_cell.length_c   1.000
_cell.angle_alpha   90.00
_cell.angle_beta   90.00
_cell.angle_gamma   90.00
#
_symmetry.space_group_name_H-M   'P 1'
#
loop_
_entity.id
_entity.type
_entity.pdbx_description
1 polymer ?
#
loop_
_entity_poly.entity_id
_entity_poly.type
_entity_poly.pdbx_seq_one_letter_code
_entity_poly.pdbx_strand_id
1 'polypeptide(L)'
;MLDAARKLANERCIVNIEFRPADVHSLPFEDNKFDLVTNRIALHHYSDARKAIGEMARVCKPGGIVALTDNVVPPDKVIAGHINHFEKMRDRSHNWAYPAARLEAMFADAGLKVEHTEAFPKEIEYSICGSFPRQA
;
A
#
# COMPACT_ATOMS: atom_id res chain seq x y z
N MET A 1 4.33 15.21 -0.38
CA MET A 1 4.38 14.15 -1.42
C MET A 1 3.74 14.59 -2.74
N LEU A 2 2.50 15.11 -2.75
CA LEU A 2 1.81 15.48 -4.00
C LEU A 2 2.55 16.54 -4.83
N ASP A 3 3.15 17.56 -4.20
CA ASP A 3 3.88 18.60 -4.95
C ASP A 3 5.13 18.06 -5.65
N ALA A 4 5.85 17.13 -5.02
CA ALA A 4 6.97 16.44 -5.64
C ALA A 4 6.51 15.58 -6.83
N ALA A 5 5.36 14.93 -6.72
CA ALA A 5 4.78 14.16 -7.82
C ALA A 5 4.34 15.06 -8.99
N ARG A 6 3.70 16.21 -8.71
CA ARG A 6 3.36 17.23 -9.72
C ARG A 6 4.62 17.75 -10.43
N LYS A 7 5.66 18.09 -9.67
CA LYS A 7 6.93 18.55 -10.21
C LYS A 7 7.53 17.51 -11.17
N LEU A 8 7.59 16.24 -10.74
CA LEU A 8 8.12 15.15 -11.58
C LEU A 8 7.29 14.94 -12.86
N ALA A 9 5.97 15.03 -12.78
CA ALA A 9 5.09 14.93 -13.95
C ALA A 9 5.36 16.07 -14.96
N ASN A 10 5.50 17.29 -14.46
CA ASN A 10 5.82 18.47 -15.28
C ASN A 10 7.21 18.34 -15.94
N GLU A 11 8.23 17.91 -15.19
CA GLU A 11 9.58 17.68 -15.73
C GLU A 11 9.61 16.59 -16.82
N ARG A 12 8.67 15.64 -16.78
CA ARG A 12 8.52 14.57 -17.77
C ARG A 12 7.48 14.87 -18.85
N CYS A 13 6.91 16.06 -18.87
CA CYS A 13 5.87 16.48 -19.82
C CYS A 13 4.65 15.54 -19.86
N ILE A 14 4.26 14.95 -18.72
CA ILE A 14 3.08 14.09 -18.61
C ILE A 14 1.85 14.98 -18.33
N VAL A 15 0.89 14.98 -19.25
CA VAL A 15 -0.27 15.92 -19.22
C VAL A 15 -1.60 15.26 -18.86
N ASN A 16 -1.65 13.93 -18.75
CA ASN A 16 -2.87 13.15 -18.49
C ASN A 16 -2.91 12.57 -17.06
N ILE A 17 -2.37 13.30 -16.08
CA ILE A 17 -2.34 12.90 -14.67
C ILE A 17 -2.85 14.03 -13.78
N GLU A 18 -3.68 13.67 -12.81
CA GLU A 18 -4.16 14.58 -11.78
C GLU A 18 -3.74 14.07 -10.40
N PHE A 19 -3.31 14.98 -9.52
CA PHE A 19 -2.96 14.66 -8.14
C PHE A 19 -3.93 15.36 -7.19
N ARG A 20 -4.57 14.61 -6.31
CA ARG A 20 -5.55 15.13 -5.34
C ARG A 20 -5.27 14.59 -3.93
N PRO A 21 -5.27 15.45 -2.89
CA PRO A 21 -5.29 14.96 -1.52
C PRO A 21 -6.63 14.25 -1.26
N ALA A 22 -6.55 13.01 -0.76
CA ALA A 22 -7.71 12.19 -0.44
C ALA A 22 -7.40 11.27 0.75
N ASP A 23 -8.42 10.98 1.55
CA ASP A 23 -8.37 9.92 2.56
C ASP A 23 -8.76 8.60 1.90
N VAL A 24 -7.87 7.61 1.95
CA VAL A 24 -8.11 6.28 1.36
C VAL A 24 -9.28 5.55 2.03
N HIS A 25 -9.61 5.91 3.27
CA HIS A 25 -10.74 5.34 4.00
C HIS A 25 -12.08 6.01 3.66
N SER A 26 -12.08 7.04 2.80
CA SER A 26 -13.27 7.78 2.36
C SER A 26 -12.96 8.54 1.06
N LEU A 27 -12.78 7.81 -0.03
CA LEU A 27 -12.38 8.36 -1.31
C LEU A 27 -13.46 9.31 -1.88
N PRO A 28 -13.10 10.54 -2.30
CA PRO A 28 -14.06 11.54 -2.79
C PRO A 28 -14.41 11.31 -4.27
N PHE A 29 -14.67 10.06 -4.64
CA PHE A 29 -15.03 9.62 -5.98
C PHE A 29 -16.35 8.86 -5.95
N GLU A 30 -17.10 8.95 -7.04
CA GLU A 30 -18.34 8.20 -7.23
C GLU A 30 -18.07 6.69 -7.28
N ASP A 31 -19.10 5.91 -6.98
CA ASP A 31 -19.07 4.46 -7.18
C ASP A 31 -18.82 4.13 -8.66
N ASN A 32 -18.12 3.03 -8.92
CA ASN A 32 -17.92 2.51 -10.27
C ASN A 32 -17.31 3.55 -11.24
N LYS A 33 -16.37 4.36 -10.77
CA LYS A 33 -15.76 5.44 -11.56
C LYS A 33 -14.58 5.00 -12.41
N PHE A 34 -13.75 4.09 -11.87
CA PHE A 34 -12.45 3.75 -12.45
C PHE A 34 -12.42 2.33 -13.02
N ASP A 35 -11.82 2.18 -14.19
CA ASP A 35 -11.57 0.88 -14.81
C ASP A 35 -10.42 0.12 -14.13
N LEU A 36 -9.46 0.84 -13.55
CA LEU A 36 -8.31 0.31 -12.81
C LEU A 36 -8.04 1.15 -11.55
N VAL A 37 -7.96 0.49 -10.40
CA VAL A 37 -7.55 1.08 -9.12
C VAL A 37 -6.27 0.40 -8.66
N THR A 38 -5.21 1.17 -8.39
CA THR A 38 -3.91 0.61 -7.97
C THR A 38 -3.51 1.12 -6.59
N ASN A 39 -2.90 0.23 -5.81
CA ASN A 39 -2.24 0.55 -4.54
C ASN A 39 -0.86 -0.11 -4.53
N ARG A 40 0.20 0.68 -4.39
CA ARG A 40 1.57 0.17 -4.47
C ARG A 40 2.42 0.70 -3.32
N ILE A 41 2.91 -0.21 -2.48
CA ILE A 41 3.78 0.05 -1.32
C ILE A 41 3.18 1.15 -0.43
N ALA A 42 1.94 0.92 0.01
CA ALA A 42 1.17 1.95 0.71
C ALA A 42 0.17 1.39 1.74
N LEU A 43 -0.39 0.20 1.50
CA LEU A 43 -1.47 -0.36 2.33
C LEU A 43 -0.98 -0.57 3.76
N HIS A 44 0.29 -0.97 3.93
CA HIS A 44 0.86 -1.20 5.26
C HIS A 44 0.94 0.05 6.13
N HIS A 45 0.74 1.25 5.59
CA HIS A 45 0.66 2.50 6.36
C HIS A 45 -0.78 2.85 6.80
N TYR A 46 -1.79 2.20 6.25
CA TYR A 46 -3.20 2.59 6.47
C TYR A 46 -3.66 2.19 7.86
N SER A 47 -4.40 3.06 8.53
CA SER A 47 -4.99 2.77 9.84
C SER A 47 -6.04 1.65 9.78
N ASP A 48 -6.76 1.55 8.65
CA ASP A 48 -7.73 0.48 8.40
C ASP A 48 -7.63 -0.02 6.95
N ALA A 49 -6.85 -1.10 6.77
CA ALA A 49 -6.67 -1.73 5.46
C ALA A 49 -7.98 -2.28 4.87
N ARG A 50 -8.90 -2.79 5.70
CA ARG A 50 -10.18 -3.33 5.23
C ARG A 50 -11.05 -2.23 4.65
N LYS A 51 -11.18 -1.11 5.36
CA LYS A 51 -11.95 0.04 4.89
C LYS A 51 -11.35 0.64 3.61
N ALA A 52 -10.03 0.74 3.53
CA ALA A 52 -9.33 1.18 2.33
C ALA A 52 -9.61 0.27 1.12
N ILE A 53 -9.50 -1.06 1.27
CA ILE A 53 -9.81 -2.02 0.20
C ILE A 53 -11.28 -1.93 -0.20
N GLY A 54 -12.20 -1.75 0.76
CA GLY A 54 -13.62 -1.52 0.47
C GLY A 54 -13.87 -0.27 -0.38
N GLU A 55 -13.21 0.84 -0.06
CA GLU A 55 -13.28 2.06 -0.89
C GLU A 55 -12.66 1.86 -2.28
N MET A 56 -11.54 1.14 -2.38
CA MET A 56 -10.95 0.78 -3.66
C MET A 56 -11.90 -0.05 -4.52
N ALA A 57 -12.61 -1.01 -3.91
CA ALA A 57 -13.63 -1.81 -4.59
C ALA A 57 -14.83 -0.95 -5.03
N ARG A 58 -15.34 -0.07 -4.14
CA ARG A 58 -16.50 0.80 -4.41
C ARG A 58 -16.27 1.71 -5.62
N VAL A 59 -15.11 2.35 -5.71
CA VAL A 59 -14.81 3.28 -6.81
C VAL A 59 -14.40 2.56 -8.10
N CYS A 60 -14.11 1.26 -8.04
CA CYS A 60 -13.81 0.45 -9.21
C CYS A 60 -15.12 0.02 -9.91
N LYS A 61 -15.14 0.06 -11.24
CA LYS A 61 -16.29 -0.41 -12.03
C LYS A 61 -16.51 -1.91 -11.87
N PRO A 62 -17.75 -2.42 -12.07
CA PRO A 62 -17.97 -3.85 -12.26
C PRO A 62 -17.19 -4.31 -13.50
N GLY A 63 -16.39 -5.36 -13.36
CA GLY A 63 -15.47 -5.83 -14.40
C GLY A 63 -14.16 -5.04 -14.52
N GLY A 64 -13.97 -4.01 -13.70
CA GLY A 64 -12.69 -3.32 -13.53
C GLY A 64 -11.69 -4.12 -12.69
N ILE A 65 -10.47 -3.61 -12.59
CA ILE A 65 -9.37 -4.27 -11.87
C ILE A 65 -8.97 -3.45 -10.65
N VAL A 66 -8.80 -4.15 -9.52
CA VAL A 66 -8.13 -3.62 -8.34
C VAL A 66 -6.79 -4.35 -8.18
N ALA A 67 -5.68 -3.62 -8.31
CA ALA A 67 -4.34 -4.19 -8.22
C ALA A 67 -3.61 -3.67 -6.98
N LEU A 68 -3.07 -4.60 -6.18
CA LEU A 68 -2.33 -4.28 -4.97
C LEU A 68 -0.95 -4.93 -5.00
N THR A 69 0.07 -4.14 -4.68
CA THR A 69 1.44 -4.61 -4.48
C THR A 69 1.95 -4.07 -3.17
N ASP A 70 2.25 -4.95 -2.22
CA ASP A 70 2.82 -4.54 -0.92
C ASP A 70 3.73 -5.62 -0.34
N ASN A 71 4.49 -5.26 0.70
CA ASN A 71 5.27 -6.24 1.47
C ASN A 71 4.29 -7.14 2.23
N VAL A 72 4.51 -8.46 2.14
CA VAL A 72 3.76 -9.46 2.90
C VAL A 72 4.65 -10.10 3.96
N VAL A 73 4.02 -10.63 5.00
CA VAL A 73 4.70 -11.36 6.08
C VAL A 73 4.26 -12.83 6.10
N PRO A 74 5.07 -13.75 6.64
CA PRO A 74 4.66 -15.13 6.85
C PRO A 74 3.37 -15.23 7.70
N PRO A 75 2.57 -16.29 7.54
CA PRO A 75 1.31 -16.46 8.29
C PRO A 75 1.52 -16.76 9.79
N ASP A 76 2.72 -17.19 10.18
CA ASP A 76 3.05 -17.40 11.60
C ASP A 76 2.98 -16.07 12.35
N LYS A 77 2.13 -16.01 13.39
CA LYS A 77 1.83 -14.77 14.11
C LYS A 77 3.03 -14.21 14.86
N VAL A 78 3.91 -15.08 15.36
CA VAL A 78 5.08 -14.66 16.12
C VAL A 78 6.09 -14.05 15.16
N ILE A 79 6.39 -14.72 14.04
CA ILE A 79 7.30 -14.20 13.01
C ILE A 79 6.75 -12.89 12.42
N ALA A 80 5.47 -12.86 12.04
CA ALA A 80 4.81 -11.67 11.53
C ALA A 80 4.87 -10.50 12.52
N GLY A 81 4.69 -10.76 13.82
CA GLY A 81 4.78 -9.75 14.87
C GLY A 81 6.19 -9.16 14.97
N HIS A 82 7.23 -9.99 14.94
CA HIS A 82 8.62 -9.52 14.97
C HIS A 82 8.98 -8.67 13.74
N ILE A 83 8.60 -9.10 12.54
CA ILE A 83 8.85 -8.33 11.31
C ILE A 83 8.14 -6.98 11.37
N ASN A 84 6.85 -6.96 11.74
CA ASN A 84 6.09 -5.72 11.85
C ASN A 84 6.67 -4.77 12.91
N HIS A 85 7.13 -5.31 14.05
CA HIS A 85 7.77 -4.52 15.08
C HIS A 85 9.09 -3.91 14.59
N PHE A 86 9.92 -4.70 13.91
CA PHE A 86 11.16 -4.22 13.30
C PHE A 86 10.91 -3.13 12.26
N GLU A 87 9.95 -3.34 11.35
CA GLU A 87 9.58 -2.35 10.34
C GLU A 87 9.01 -1.06 10.97
N LYS A 88 8.27 -1.16 12.08
CA LYS A 88 7.81 0.01 12.86
C LYS A 88 8.97 0.81 13.47
N MET A 89 10.03 0.14 13.92
CA MET A 89 11.23 0.80 14.43
C MET A 89 11.99 1.51 13.32
N ARG A 90 12.08 0.88 12.14
CA ARG A 90 12.74 1.43 10.95
C ARG A 90 11.97 2.61 10.34
N ASP A 91 10.66 2.48 10.27
CA ASP A 91 9.73 3.48 9.76
C ASP A 91 8.55 3.64 10.73
N ARG A 92 8.53 4.76 11.46
CA ARG A 92 7.47 5.05 12.43
C ARG A 92 6.08 5.13 11.82
N SER A 93 5.97 5.38 10.51
CA SER A 93 4.70 5.44 9.78
C SER A 93 4.19 4.06 9.36
N HIS A 94 4.99 3.00 9.43
CA HIS A 94 4.54 1.62 9.21
C HIS A 94 3.38 1.33 10.17
N ASN A 95 2.28 0.78 9.70
CA ASN A 95 1.19 0.34 10.58
C ASN A 95 1.22 -1.18 10.70
N TRP A 96 0.92 -1.89 9.62
CA TRP A 96 0.91 -3.34 9.61
C TRP A 96 1.00 -3.93 8.20
N ALA A 97 1.94 -4.83 7.97
CA ALA A 97 2.01 -5.71 6.80
C ALA A 97 1.30 -7.03 7.10
N TYR A 98 0.53 -7.52 6.14
CA TYR A 98 -0.34 -8.69 6.28
C TYR A 98 0.20 -9.90 5.51
N PRO A 99 -0.13 -11.14 5.92
CA PRO A 99 0.06 -12.31 5.06
C PRO A 99 -0.78 -12.21 3.79
N ALA A 100 -0.28 -12.76 2.68
CA ALA A 100 -0.98 -12.74 1.38
C ALA A 100 -2.42 -13.28 1.49
N ALA A 101 -2.61 -14.45 2.11
CA ALA A 101 -3.94 -15.03 2.34
C ALA A 101 -4.88 -14.12 3.14
N ARG A 102 -4.35 -13.25 4.01
CA ARG A 102 -5.17 -12.28 4.76
C ARG A 102 -5.61 -11.12 3.87
N LEU A 103 -4.77 -10.68 2.93
CA LEU A 103 -5.13 -9.68 1.94
C LEU A 103 -6.17 -10.25 0.96
N GLU A 104 -5.98 -11.47 0.48
CA GLU A 104 -6.96 -12.17 -0.37
C GLU A 104 -8.33 -12.26 0.29
N ALA A 105 -8.38 -12.60 1.59
CA ALA A 105 -9.61 -12.60 2.36
C ALA A 105 -10.27 -11.20 2.45
N MET A 106 -9.48 -10.13 2.62
CA MET A 106 -10.01 -8.77 2.63
C MET A 106 -10.56 -8.35 1.26
N PHE A 107 -9.95 -8.82 0.17
CA PHE A 107 -10.47 -8.61 -1.18
C PHE A 107 -11.81 -9.33 -1.36
N ALA A 108 -11.89 -10.59 -0.94
CA ALA A 108 -13.13 -11.35 -0.98
C ALA A 108 -14.24 -10.70 -0.13
N ASP A 109 -13.93 -10.25 1.08
CA ASP A 109 -14.86 -9.52 1.96
C ASP A 109 -15.39 -8.22 1.31
N ALA A 110 -14.59 -7.59 0.43
CA ALA A 110 -14.96 -6.40 -0.34
C ALA A 110 -15.73 -6.73 -1.65
N GLY A 111 -16.07 -7.99 -1.90
CA GLY A 111 -16.77 -8.44 -3.11
C GLY A 111 -15.87 -8.56 -4.34
N LEU A 112 -14.54 -8.53 -4.18
CA LEU A 112 -13.58 -8.71 -5.27
C LEU A 112 -13.21 -10.19 -5.41
N LYS A 113 -13.08 -10.66 -6.66
CA LYS A 113 -12.50 -11.97 -6.97
C LYS A 113 -11.00 -11.81 -7.23
N VAL A 114 -10.17 -12.54 -6.50
CA VAL A 114 -8.73 -12.57 -6.72
C VAL A 114 -8.43 -13.51 -7.90
N GLU A 115 -8.04 -12.94 -9.05
CA GLU A 115 -7.66 -13.70 -10.25
C GLU A 115 -6.18 -14.13 -10.24
N HIS A 116 -5.32 -13.35 -9.58
CA HIS A 116 -3.88 -13.60 -9.56
C HIS A 116 -3.26 -13.14 -8.24
N THR A 117 -2.30 -13.92 -7.75
CA THR A 117 -1.45 -13.56 -6.61
C THR A 117 -0.06 -14.13 -6.85
N GLU A 118 0.94 -13.29 -6.65
CA GLU A 118 2.35 -13.66 -6.69
C GLU A 118 3.06 -13.04 -5.50
N ALA A 119 4.02 -13.78 -4.96
CA ALA A 119 4.92 -13.29 -3.93
C ALA A 119 6.33 -13.71 -4.29
N PHE A 120 7.28 -12.80 -4.13
CA PHE A 120 8.69 -13.05 -4.38
C PHE A 120 9.51 -12.57 -3.18
N PRO A 121 10.62 -13.26 -2.86
CA PRO A 121 11.53 -12.80 -1.83
C PRO A 121 12.14 -11.46 -2.26
N LYS A 122 12.28 -10.56 -1.29
CA LYS A 122 12.93 -9.27 -1.47
C LYS A 122 14.08 -9.19 -0.48
N GLU A 123 15.30 -9.09 -0.99
CA GLU A 123 16.44 -8.75 -0.17
C GLU A 123 16.38 -7.26 0.18
N ILE A 124 16.51 -6.96 1.47
CA ILE A 124 16.58 -5.59 1.97
C ILE A 124 17.92 -5.45 2.67
N GLU A 125 18.79 -4.63 2.09
CA GLU A 125 20.05 -4.25 2.74
C GLU A 125 19.74 -3.23 3.84
N TYR A 126 19.98 -3.63 5.09
CA TYR A 126 19.96 -2.72 6.22
C TYR A 126 21.39 -2.26 6.47
N SER A 127 21.72 -1.03 6.04
CA SER A 127 22.95 -0.40 6.47
C SER A 127 22.83 -0.06 7.95
N ILE A 128 23.85 -0.43 8.73
CA ILE A 128 23.96 0.02 10.12
C ILE A 128 24.22 1.52 10.04
N CYS A 129 23.20 2.34 10.25
CA CYS A 129 23.39 3.77 10.44
C CYS A 129 24.08 3.96 11.81
N GLY A 130 25.42 3.96 11.77
CA GLY A 130 26.29 3.86 12.93
C GLY A 130 27.60 4.64 12.77
N SER A 131 27.53 5.83 12.18
CA SER A 131 28.51 6.89 12.41
C SER A 131 27.79 8.22 12.61
N PHE A 132 26.91 8.28 13.61
CA PHE A 132 26.65 9.55 14.26
C PHE A 132 27.99 10.03 14.85
N PRO A 133 28.53 11.20 14.47
CA PRO A 133 29.70 11.73 15.14
C PRO A 133 29.34 11.89 16.61
N ARG A 134 30.13 11.29 17.51
CA ARG A 134 30.06 11.63 18.93
C ARG A 134 30.35 13.13 18.99
N GLN A 135 29.36 13.93 19.39
CA GLN A 135 29.63 15.29 19.80
C GLN A 135 30.59 15.20 20.99
N ALA A 136 31.78 15.76 20.81
CA ALA A 136 32.75 16.03 21.87
C ALA A 136 32.32 17.27 22.66
#